data_AF-A0A8S2SXP7-F1
#
_entry.id   AF-A0A8S2SXP7-F1
#
_cell.length_a   1.000
_cell.length_b   1.000
_cell.length_c   1.000
_cell.angle_alpha   90.00
_cell.angle_beta   90.00
_cell.angle_gamma   90.00
#
_symmetry.space_group_name_H-M   'P 1'
#
loop_
_entity.id
_entity.type
_entity.pdbx_description
1 polymer ?
#
loop_
_entity_poly.entity_id
_entity_poly.type
_entity_poly.pdbx_seq_one_letter_code
_entity_poly.pdbx_strand_id
1 'polypeptide(L)'
;MSKKYSKESLVNAVKSTLDSKSAAKHYNVPACTIRRHRREPSLNIRIGRPSYLSNLQECYFVGLLQLLPEFGFQVTCEVALKLAKDYFKSLGISNTPGRKWL
;
A
#
# COMPACT_ATOMS: atom_id res chain seq x y z
N MET A 1 -12.64 -14.01 -12.81
CA MET A 1 -11.68 -14.65 -11.89
C MET A 1 -10.47 -13.73 -11.75
N SER A 2 -10.15 -13.27 -10.53
CA SER A 2 -8.88 -12.57 -10.27
C SER A 2 -7.75 -13.59 -10.46
N LYS A 3 -6.94 -13.44 -11.52
CA LYS A 3 -5.74 -14.26 -11.71
C LYS A 3 -4.83 -14.02 -10.51
N LYS A 4 -4.62 -15.06 -9.69
CA LYS A 4 -3.64 -15.03 -8.60
C LYS A 4 -2.24 -15.11 -9.23
N TYR A 5 -1.46 -14.04 -9.11
CA TYR A 5 -0.04 -14.01 -9.47
C TYR A 5 0.80 -13.97 -8.19
N SER A 6 2.04 -14.46 -8.25
CA SER A 6 2.93 -14.49 -7.08
C SER A 6 3.53 -13.10 -6.80
N LYS A 7 4.03 -12.91 -5.57
CA LYS A 7 4.73 -11.68 -5.18
C LYS A 7 5.98 -11.47 -6.05
N GLU A 8 6.70 -12.55 -6.34
CA GLU A 8 7.89 -12.53 -7.19
C GLU A 8 7.55 -12.12 -8.62
N SER A 9 6.47 -12.65 -9.20
CA SER A 9 5.99 -12.23 -10.52
C SER A 9 5.69 -10.73 -10.57
N LEU A 10 5.07 -10.18 -9.52
CA LEU A 10 4.82 -8.74 -9.42
C LEU A 10 6.13 -7.95 -9.35
N VAL A 11 7.07 -8.35 -8.49
CA VAL A 11 8.37 -7.67 -8.35
C VAL A 11 9.14 -7.68 -9.67
N ASN A 12 9.22 -8.84 -10.32
CA ASN A 12 9.92 -8.99 -11.59
C ASN A 12 9.22 -8.18 -12.70
N ALA A 13 7.88 -8.20 -12.76
CA ALA A 13 7.13 -7.41 -13.73
C ALA A 13 7.30 -5.90 -13.56
N VAL A 14 7.32 -5.41 -12.31
CA VAL A 14 7.50 -3.99 -12.03
C VAL A 14 8.91 -3.54 -12.39
N LYS A 15 9.92 -4.34 -12.06
CA LYS A 15 11.35 -4.03 -12.29
C LYS A 15 11.86 -4.34 -13.70
N SER A 16 11.14 -5.12 -14.50
CA SER A 16 11.57 -5.48 -15.86
C SER A 16 11.71 -4.27 -16.77
N THR A 17 12.63 -4.34 -17.74
CA THR A 17 12.80 -3.34 -18.80
C THR A 17 11.67 -3.33 -19.84
N LEU A 18 10.83 -4.37 -19.87
CA LEU A 18 9.68 -4.49 -20.77
C LEU A 18 8.63 -3.41 -20.47
N ASP A 19 7.91 -2.95 -21.50
CA ASP A 19 6.74 -2.08 -21.32
C ASP A 19 5.64 -2.80 -20.51
N SER A 20 4.72 -2.05 -19.89
CA SER A 20 3.73 -2.64 -18.97
C SER A 20 2.78 -3.65 -19.64
N LYS A 21 2.52 -3.55 -20.96
CA LYS A 21 1.66 -4.53 -21.66
C LYS A 21 2.43 -5.83 -21.93
N SER A 22 3.69 -5.73 -22.35
CA SER A 22 4.55 -6.91 -22.58
C SER A 22 4.90 -7.61 -21.27
N ALA A 23 5.28 -6.86 -20.23
CA ALA A 23 5.51 -7.40 -18.89
C ALA A 23 4.26 -8.10 -18.33
N ALA A 24 3.08 -7.56 -18.59
CA ALA A 24 1.83 -8.17 -18.12
C ALA A 24 1.59 -9.56 -18.70
N LYS A 25 1.87 -9.75 -19.99
CA LYS A 25 1.79 -11.06 -20.64
C LYS A 25 2.86 -12.02 -20.11
N HIS A 26 4.10 -11.53 -20.01
CA HIS A 26 5.25 -12.36 -19.63
C HIS A 26 5.18 -12.86 -18.19
N TYR A 27 4.83 -11.98 -17.24
CA TYR A 27 4.78 -12.31 -15.81
C TYR A 27 3.37 -12.65 -15.32
N ASN A 28 2.36 -12.65 -16.21
CA ASN A 28 0.95 -12.89 -15.88
C ASN A 28 0.40 -11.96 -14.77
N VAL A 29 0.83 -10.69 -14.77
CA VAL A 29 0.39 -9.64 -13.84
C VAL A 29 -0.42 -8.59 -14.61
N PRO A 30 -1.53 -8.05 -14.10
CA PRO A 30 -2.28 -7.01 -14.81
C PRO A 30 -1.44 -5.77 -15.16
N ALA A 31 -1.52 -5.31 -16.40
CA ALA A 31 -0.78 -4.14 -16.87
C ALA A 31 -1.09 -2.86 -16.08
N CYS A 32 -2.32 -2.72 -15.59
CA CYS A 32 -2.73 -1.61 -14.74
C CYS A 32 -2.00 -1.62 -13.38
N THR A 33 -1.82 -2.79 -12.77
CA THR A 33 -1.07 -2.96 -11.53
C THR A 33 0.40 -2.59 -11.73
N ILE A 34 1.04 -3.11 -12.79
CA ILE A 34 2.44 -2.79 -13.12
C ILE A 34 2.60 -1.28 -13.33
N ARG A 35 1.72 -0.67 -14.13
CA ARG A 35 1.75 0.76 -14.43
C ARG A 35 1.62 1.61 -13.17
N ARG A 36 0.74 1.20 -12.24
CA ARG A 36 0.58 1.91 -10.97
C ARG A 36 1.87 1.92 -10.15
N HIS A 37 2.48 0.75 -9.92
CA HIS A 37 3.72 0.66 -9.15
C HIS A 37 4.90 1.38 -9.82
N ARG A 38 4.97 1.42 -11.15
CA ARG A 38 6.01 2.19 -11.86
C ARG A 38 5.80 3.71 -11.79
N ARG A 39 4.55 4.18 -11.69
CA ARG A 39 4.21 5.61 -11.59
C ARG A 39 4.29 6.14 -10.16
N GLU A 40 4.11 5.28 -9.16
CA GLU A 40 4.17 5.62 -7.74
C GLU A 40 5.34 4.87 -7.08
N PRO A 41 6.59 5.37 -7.14
CA PRO A 41 7.74 4.72 -6.52
C PRO A 41 7.64 4.58 -5.00
N SER A 42 6.84 5.43 -4.35
CA SER A 42 6.54 5.36 -2.91
C SER A 42 5.64 4.18 -2.54
N LEU A 43 5.02 3.52 -3.53
CA LEU A 43 4.15 2.38 -3.30
C LEU A 43 4.98 1.10 -3.18
N ASN A 44 4.91 0.45 -2.03
CA ASN A 44 5.54 -0.85 -1.82
C ASN A 44 4.99 -1.86 -2.82
N ILE A 45 5.90 -2.63 -3.43
CA ILE A 45 5.53 -3.68 -4.39
C ILE A 45 4.92 -4.86 -3.62
N ARG A 46 3.59 -4.80 -3.40
CA ARG A 46 2.80 -5.76 -2.63
C ARG A 46 1.50 -6.08 -3.38
N ILE A 47 1.07 -7.34 -3.27
CA ILE A 47 -0.22 -7.78 -3.81
C ILE A 47 -1.35 -7.30 -2.89
N GLY A 48 -2.44 -6.83 -3.49
CA GLY A 48 -3.67 -6.48 -2.77
C GLY A 48 -3.78 -4.98 -2.52
N ARG A 49 -4.00 -4.60 -1.25
CA ARG A 49 -4.19 -3.18 -0.89
C ARG A 49 -2.91 -2.38 -1.15
N PRO A 50 -3.03 -1.11 -1.59
CA PRO A 50 -1.90 -0.21 -1.67
C PRO A 50 -1.22 -0.10 -0.31
N SER A 51 0.11 -0.17 -0.27
CA SER A 51 0.87 -0.06 0.98
C SER A 51 2.02 0.93 0.75
N TYR A 52 2.02 2.00 1.53
CA TYR A 52 3.07 3.03 1.54
C TYR A 52 3.97 2.87 2.77
N LEU A 53 3.55 2.04 3.73
CA LEU A 53 4.24 1.79 4.98
C LEU A 53 4.95 0.44 4.93
N SER A 54 6.12 0.34 5.56
CA SER A 54 6.74 -0.95 5.84
C SER A 54 5.87 -1.76 6.81
N ASN A 55 6.08 -3.08 6.89
CA ASN A 55 5.35 -3.92 7.83
C ASN A 55 5.51 -3.43 9.29
N LEU A 56 6.70 -2.98 9.68
CA LEU A 56 6.95 -2.44 11.01
C LEU A 56 6.16 -1.14 11.25
N GLN A 57 6.09 -0.26 10.26
CA GLN A 57 5.30 0.98 10.34
C GLN A 57 3.79 0.69 10.37
N GLU A 58 3.30 -0.29 9.60
CA GLU A 58 1.90 -0.74 9.67
C GLU A 58 1.59 -1.29 11.07
N CYS A 59 2.45 -2.14 11.64
CA CYS A 59 2.27 -2.67 12.99
C CYS A 59 2.29 -1.57 14.05
N TYR A 60 3.20 -0.61 13.95
CA TYR A 60 3.27 0.54 14.87
C TYR A 60 1.99 1.37 14.80
N PHE A 61 1.50 1.68 13.59
CA PHE A 61 0.25 2.40 13.40
C PHE A 61 -0.95 1.65 14.00
N VAL A 62 -1.03 0.33 13.81
CA VAL A 62 -2.07 -0.51 14.43
C VAL A 62 -1.98 -0.44 15.96
N GLY A 63 -0.78 -0.47 16.53
CA GLY A 63 -0.56 -0.29 17.97
C GLY A 63 -1.10 1.06 18.47
N LEU A 64 -0.86 2.15 17.74
CA LEU A 64 -1.43 3.47 18.08
C LEU A 64 -2.96 3.44 18.11
N LEU A 65 -3.60 2.79 17.14
CA LEU A 65 -5.06 2.66 17.11
C LEU A 65 -5.58 1.80 18.28
N GLN A 66 -4.84 0.77 18.67
CA GLN A 66 -5.19 -0.11 19.78
C GLN A 66 -5.08 0.58 21.16
N LEU A 67 -4.25 1.61 21.29
CA LEU A 67 -4.13 2.40 22.52
C LEU A 67 -5.27 3.39 22.71
N LEU A 68 -5.92 3.87 21.64
CA LEU A 68 -6.98 4.89 21.73
C LEU A 68 -8.11 4.56 22.72
N PRO A 69 -8.65 3.32 22.78
CA PRO A 69 -9.66 2.95 23.76
C PRO A 69 -9.22 3.09 25.20
N GLU A 70 -7.92 2.88 25.50
CA GLU A 70 -7.38 3.03 26.87
C GLU A 70 -7.46 4.47 27.36
N PHE A 71 -7.50 5.43 26.43
CA PHE A 71 -7.68 6.87 26.70
C PHE A 71 -9.11 7.36 26.47
N GLY A 72 -10.08 6.44 26.32
CA GLY A 72 -11.51 6.78 26.15
C GLY A 72 -11.89 7.24 24.74
N PHE A 73 -11.02 7.05 23.74
CA PHE A 73 -11.33 7.39 22.34
C PHE A 73 -11.90 6.19 21.58
N GLN A 74 -12.97 6.41 20.82
CA GLN A 74 -13.51 5.42 19.90
C GLN A 74 -12.70 5.38 18.60
N VAL A 75 -12.32 4.17 18.17
CA VAL A 75 -11.64 3.95 16.88
C VAL A 75 -12.67 3.99 15.74
N THR A 76 -12.98 5.20 15.25
CA THR A 76 -13.79 5.38 14.04
C THR A 76 -12.90 5.46 12.80
N CYS A 77 -13.48 5.25 11.61
CA CYS A 77 -12.77 5.42 10.34
C CYS A 77 -12.18 6.84 10.19
N GLU A 78 -12.89 7.86 10.66
CA GLU A 78 -12.43 9.25 10.59
C GLU A 78 -11.23 9.50 11.50
N VAL A 79 -11.27 8.99 12.73
CA VAL A 79 -10.16 9.05 13.68
C VAL A 79 -8.94 8.32 13.12
N ALA A 80 -9.14 7.11 12.60
CA ALA A 80 -8.06 6.31 12.01
C ALA A 80 -7.44 6.99 10.78
N LEU A 81 -8.24 7.61 9.91
CA LEU A 81 -7.72 8.37 8.76
C LEU A 81 -6.99 9.63 9.19
N LYS A 82 -7.44 10.33 10.24
CA LYS A 82 -6.75 11.51 10.78
C LYS A 82 -5.39 11.12 11.34
N LEU A 83 -5.34 10.10 12.20
CA LEU A 83 -4.10 9.55 12.74
C LEU A 83 -3.17 9.05 11.63
N ALA A 84 -3.70 8.38 10.60
CA ALA A 84 -2.91 7.93 9.47
C ALA A 84 -2.27 9.09 8.71
N LYS A 85 -3.01 10.20 8.49
CA LYS A 85 -2.46 11.41 7.85
C LYS A 85 -1.33 12.00 8.69
N ASP A 86 -1.52 12.11 10.00
CA ASP A 86 -0.50 12.66 10.91
C ASP A 86 0.74 11.75 10.94
N TYR A 87 0.55 10.43 10.93
CA TYR A 87 1.63 9.46 10.87
C TYR A 87 2.37 9.48 9.53
N PHE A 88 1.67 9.59 8.40
CA PHE A 88 2.32 9.72 7.09
C PHE A 88 3.15 11.01 7.02
N LYS A 89 2.62 12.11 7.57
CA LYS A 89 3.34 13.38 7.65
C LYS A 89 4.61 13.26 8.49
N SER A 90 4.56 12.56 9.63
CA SER A 90 5.76 12.36 10.47
C SER A 90 6.84 11.50 9.82
N LEU A 91 6.45 10.61 8.90
CA LEU A 91 7.37 9.80 8.09
C LEU A 91 7.84 10.48 6.79
N GLY A 92 7.38 11.71 6.50
CA GLY A 92 7.70 12.43 5.26
C GLY A 92 7.04 11.84 4.00
N ILE A 93 5.98 11.04 4.16
CA ILE A 93 5.22 10.47 3.04
C ILE A 93 4.20 11.50 2.57
N SER A 94 4.33 11.94 1.31
CA SER A 94 3.47 12.98 0.71
C SER A 94 2.08 12.47 0.29
N ASN A 95 1.88 11.15 0.22
CA ASN A 95 0.61 10.54 -0.12
C ASN A 95 -0.42 10.72 1.02
N THR A 96 -1.64 11.12 0.69
CA THR A 96 -2.72 11.20 1.68
C THR A 96 -3.43 9.84 1.79
N PRO A 97 -3.47 9.19 2.96
CA PRO A 97 -4.22 7.96 3.13
C PRO A 97 -5.73 8.21 2.98
N GLY A 98 -6.39 7.35 2.21
CA GLY A 98 -7.83 7.39 1.97
C GLY A 98 -8.53 6.12 2.47
N ARG A 99 -9.87 6.10 2.44
CA ARG A 99 -10.68 4.94 2.89
C ARG A 99 -10.34 3.61 2.22
N LYS A 100 -9.77 3.62 1.00
CA LYS A 100 -9.35 2.40 0.30
C LYS A 100 -7.99 1.85 0.76
N TRP A 101 -7.22 2.65 1.50
CA TRP A 101 -5.95 2.26 2.08
C TRP A 101 -6.12 1.68 3.49
N LEU A 102 -6.98 2.33 4.30
CA LEU A 102 -7.34 1.87 5.65
C LEU A 102 -8.01 0.51 5.57
#